data_AF-A0A4Z0QKK5-F1
#
_entry.id   AF-A0A4Z0QKK5-F1
#
_cell.length_a   1.000
_cell.length_b   1.000
_cell.length_c   1.000
_cell.angle_alpha   90.00
_cell.angle_beta   90.00
_cell.angle_gamma   90.00
#
_symmetry.space_group_name_H-M   'P 1'
#
loop_
_entity.id
_entity.type
_entity.pdbx_description
1 polymer ?
#
loop_
_entity_poly.entity_id
_entity_poly.type
_entity_poly.pdbx_seq_one_letter_code
_entity_poly.pdbx_strand_id
1 'polypeptide(L)'
;PQPQLANLVYGGRRGNKEAGEGWKSRGRGLIQITGLENYTRCGVALKLDLVANPGQLELERHAARSAAWFFVTRGCLKYSGDLVRVTQIINGGQNGIGDRRERFEKAKSVLV
;
A
#
# COMPACT_ATOMS: atom_id res chain seq x y z
N PRO A 1 14.10 4.90 7.79
CA PRO A 1 14.11 4.17 9.09
C PRO A 1 15.37 3.31 9.24
N GLN A 2 15.82 3.01 10.45
CA GLN A 2 16.92 2.06 10.68
C GLN A 2 16.40 0.61 10.65
N PRO A 3 17.20 -0.38 10.22
CA PRO A 3 16.77 -1.78 10.13
C PRO A 3 16.18 -2.35 11.43
N GLN A 4 16.73 -2.00 12.59
CA GLN A 4 16.22 -2.50 13.88
C GLN A 4 14.81 -1.98 14.18
N LEU A 5 14.52 -0.72 13.84
CA LEU A 5 13.21 -0.11 14.10
C LEU A 5 12.10 -0.75 13.24
N ALA A 6 12.37 -1.04 11.96
CA ALA A 6 11.37 -1.69 11.11
C ALA A 6 11.13 -3.16 11.50
N ASN A 7 12.15 -3.87 11.99
CA ASN A 7 11.97 -5.20 12.54
C ASN A 7 11.16 -5.18 13.84
N LEU A 8 11.31 -4.14 14.68
CA LEU A 8 10.49 -3.98 15.87
C LEU A 8 9.03 -3.65 15.53
N VAL A 9 8.78 -2.79 14.54
CA VAL A 9 7.42 -2.36 14.17
C VAL A 9 6.67 -3.43 13.37
N TYR A 10 7.36 -4.18 12.51
CA TYR A 10 6.73 -5.12 11.56
C TYR A 10 7.09 -6.60 11.77
N GLY A 11 8.05 -6.93 12.63
CA GLY A 11 8.38 -8.31 12.98
C GLY A 11 7.21 -9.01 13.68
N GLY A 12 7.00 -10.29 13.40
CA GLY A 12 5.91 -11.09 13.98
C GLY A 12 4.51 -10.78 13.44
N ARG A 13 4.36 -9.86 12.47
CA ARG A 13 3.06 -9.42 11.92
C ARG A 13 3.01 -9.64 10.41
N ARG A 14 1.80 -9.90 9.87
CA ARG A 14 1.54 -10.04 8.40
C ARG A 14 2.48 -11.04 7.70
N GLY A 15 2.76 -12.16 8.36
CA GLY A 15 3.59 -13.25 7.83
C GLY A 15 5.10 -13.11 8.08
N ASN A 16 5.58 -12.00 8.64
CA ASN A 16 6.99 -11.84 9.01
C ASN A 16 7.29 -12.69 10.26
N LYS A 17 7.98 -13.82 10.12
CA LYS A 17 8.32 -14.75 11.22
C LYS A 17 9.79 -14.72 11.59
N GLU A 18 10.67 -14.27 10.70
CA GLU A 18 12.11 -14.25 10.93
C GLU A 18 12.68 -12.83 11.17
N ALA A 19 13.83 -12.78 11.85
CA ALA A 19 14.55 -11.54 12.08
C ALA A 19 15.00 -10.92 10.74
N GLY A 20 14.69 -9.63 10.51
CA GLY A 20 15.04 -8.93 9.26
C GLY A 20 13.92 -8.84 8.23
N GLU A 21 12.85 -9.65 8.35
CA GLU A 21 11.73 -9.62 7.40
C GLU A 21 10.90 -8.34 7.51
N GLY A 22 10.82 -7.74 8.71
CA GLY A 22 10.15 -6.46 8.92
C GLY A 22 10.80 -5.31 8.14
N TRP A 23 12.14 -5.27 8.10
CA TRP A 23 12.89 -4.30 7.29
C TRP A 23 12.79 -4.56 5.79
N LYS A 24 12.90 -5.83 5.37
CA LYS A 24 12.77 -6.21 3.95
C LYS A 24 11.37 -5.89 3.41
N SER A 25 10.32 -6.13 4.20
CA SER A 25 8.92 -5.91 3.84
C SER A 25 8.33 -4.60 4.37
N ARG A 26 9.17 -3.58 4.61
CA ARG A 26 8.73 -2.24 5.00
C ARG A 26 7.83 -1.59 3.94
N GLY A 27 7.12 -0.53 4.31
CA GLY A 27 6.28 0.23 3.38
C GLY A 27 7.03 0.78 2.17
N ARG A 28 6.53 0.48 0.95
CA ARG A 28 7.04 1.00 -0.33
C ARG A 28 5.91 1.34 -1.30
N GLY A 29 6.24 2.12 -2.33
CA GLY A 29 5.31 2.57 -3.36
C GLY A 29 4.30 3.60 -2.85
N LEU A 30 3.39 4.01 -3.75
CA LEU A 30 2.46 5.12 -3.51
C LEU A 30 1.49 4.91 -2.34
N ILE A 31 1.08 3.65 -2.11
CA ILE A 31 0.10 3.30 -1.05
C ILE A 31 0.74 2.57 0.14
N GLN A 32 2.08 2.59 0.24
CA GLN A 32 2.83 1.94 1.33
C GLN A 32 2.48 0.45 1.50
N ILE A 33 2.68 -0.35 0.45
CA ILE A 33 2.57 -1.82 0.56
C ILE A 33 3.54 -2.31 1.62
N THR A 34 3.03 -2.99 2.65
CA THR A 34 3.78 -3.33 3.86
C THR A 34 3.43 -4.73 4.35
N GLY A 35 4.47 -5.49 4.74
CA GLY A 35 4.38 -6.85 5.30
C GLY A 35 4.45 -7.95 4.24
N LEU A 36 5.11 -9.06 4.56
CA LEU A 36 5.42 -10.14 3.63
C LEU A 36 4.20 -10.64 2.87
N GLU A 37 3.06 -10.85 3.55
CA GLU A 37 1.82 -11.33 2.90
C GLU A 37 1.38 -10.42 1.74
N ASN A 38 1.46 -9.09 1.91
CA ASN A 38 1.08 -8.14 0.87
C ASN A 38 2.09 -8.11 -0.26
N TYR A 39 3.39 -8.22 0.04
CA TYR A 39 4.44 -8.33 -0.98
C TYR A 39 4.24 -9.60 -1.82
N THR A 40 3.95 -10.74 -1.21
CA THR A 40 3.68 -12.00 -1.90
C THR A 40 2.44 -11.89 -2.81
N ARG A 41 1.29 -11.43 -2.28
CA ARG A 41 0.06 -11.35 -3.06
C ARG A 41 0.13 -10.33 -4.19
N CYS A 42 0.73 -9.15 -3.92
CA CYS A 42 0.96 -8.13 -4.94
C CYS A 42 1.92 -8.65 -6.02
N GLY A 43 3.00 -9.33 -5.61
CA GLY A 43 3.97 -9.91 -6.52
C GLY A 43 3.35 -10.91 -7.49
N VAL A 44 2.54 -11.84 -6.97
CA VAL A 44 1.80 -12.80 -7.79
C VAL A 44 0.88 -12.07 -8.79
N ALA A 45 0.09 -11.10 -8.31
CA ALA A 45 -0.85 -10.38 -9.17
C ALA A 45 -0.15 -9.55 -10.27
N LEU A 46 1.03 -9.00 -9.99
CA LEU A 46 1.78 -8.17 -10.92
C LEU A 46 2.81 -8.94 -11.75
N LYS A 47 2.99 -10.24 -11.46
CA LYS A 47 4.06 -11.12 -12.00
C LYS A 47 5.46 -10.56 -11.69
N LEU A 48 5.68 -10.19 -10.44
CA LEU A 48 6.93 -9.64 -9.91
C LEU A 48 7.37 -10.45 -8.69
N ASP A 49 8.66 -10.75 -8.58
CA ASP A 49 9.22 -11.34 -7.37
C ASP A 49 9.53 -10.25 -6.34
N LEU A 50 8.48 -9.75 -5.69
CA LEU A 50 8.59 -8.69 -4.68
C LEU A 50 9.13 -9.20 -3.34
N VAL A 51 9.14 -10.50 -3.09
CA VAL A 51 9.70 -11.07 -1.85
C VAL A 51 11.22 -11.03 -1.93
N ALA A 52 11.81 -11.49 -3.04
CA ALA A 52 13.24 -11.40 -3.24
C ALA A 52 13.70 -9.98 -3.58
N ASN A 53 12.89 -9.22 -4.32
CA ASN A 53 13.25 -7.90 -4.84
C ASN A 53 12.23 -6.81 -4.44
N PRO A 54 12.07 -6.51 -3.15
CA PRO A 54 11.04 -5.58 -2.68
C PRO A 54 11.25 -4.14 -3.16
N GLY A 55 12.48 -3.77 -3.53
CA GLY A 55 12.82 -2.46 -4.11
C GLY A 55 12.15 -2.20 -5.45
N GLN A 56 11.63 -3.22 -6.14
CA GLN A 56 10.86 -3.02 -7.37
C GLN A 56 9.64 -2.10 -7.13
N LEU A 57 9.05 -2.08 -5.94
CA LEU A 57 7.94 -1.19 -5.60
C LEU A 57 8.34 0.30 -5.49
N GLU A 58 9.63 0.62 -5.53
CA GLU A 58 10.15 1.99 -5.58
C GLU A 58 10.28 2.48 -7.04
N LEU A 59 10.17 1.59 -8.04
CA LEU A 59 10.14 1.96 -9.46
C LEU A 59 8.75 2.48 -9.85
N GLU A 60 8.68 3.61 -10.55
CA GLU A 60 7.44 4.34 -10.87
C GLU A 60 6.31 3.44 -11.39
N ARG A 61 6.61 2.62 -12.42
CA ARG A 61 5.65 1.70 -13.03
C ARG A 61 5.07 0.70 -12.03
N HIS A 62 5.89 0.16 -11.14
CA HIS A 62 5.45 -0.85 -10.17
C HIS A 62 4.77 -0.21 -8.96
N ALA A 63 5.21 0.98 -8.55
CA ALA A 63 4.54 1.79 -7.53
C ALA A 63 3.09 2.11 -7.96
N ALA A 64 2.88 2.54 -9.20
CA ALA A 64 1.54 2.78 -9.75
C ALA A 64 0.70 1.50 -9.85
N ARG A 65 1.26 0.42 -10.43
CA ARG A 65 0.54 -0.86 -10.59
C ARG A 65 0.14 -1.49 -9.25
N SER A 66 1.01 -1.42 -8.24
CA SER A 66 0.72 -1.93 -6.90
C SER A 66 -0.34 -1.11 -6.17
N ALA A 67 -0.36 0.21 -6.35
CA ALA A 67 -1.43 1.06 -5.82
C ALA A 67 -2.79 0.72 -6.46
N ALA A 68 -2.83 0.55 -7.79
CA ALA A 68 -4.04 0.12 -8.48
C ALA A 68 -4.51 -1.27 -8.02
N TRP A 69 -3.60 -2.24 -7.93
CA TRP A 69 -3.89 -3.58 -7.39
C TRP A 69 -4.51 -3.51 -5.99
N PHE A 70 -3.92 -2.74 -5.08
CA PHE A 70 -4.45 -2.58 -3.73
C PHE A 70 -5.85 -1.97 -3.76
N PHE A 71 -6.04 -0.89 -4.51
CA PHE A 71 -7.33 -0.19 -4.61
C PHE A 71 -8.45 -1.12 -5.08
N VAL A 72 -8.17 -1.95 -6.10
CA VAL A 72 -9.15 -2.93 -6.62
C VAL A 72 -9.38 -4.06 -5.62
N THR A 73 -8.33 -4.73 -5.15
CA THR A 73 -8.46 -5.94 -4.32
C THR A 73 -9.00 -5.67 -2.92
N ARG A 74 -8.83 -4.45 -2.40
CA ARG A 74 -9.44 -4.00 -1.13
C ARG A 74 -10.88 -3.50 -1.29
N GLY A 75 -11.41 -3.50 -2.51
CA GLY A 75 -12.81 -3.21 -2.81
C GLY A 75 -13.16 -1.74 -2.86
N CYS A 76 -12.19 -0.82 -3.02
CA CYS A 76 -12.46 0.61 -3.07
C CYS A 76 -13.42 1.00 -4.20
N LEU A 77 -13.37 0.29 -5.34
CA LEU A 77 -14.28 0.51 -6.48
C LEU A 77 -15.76 0.27 -6.14
N LYS A 78 -16.07 -0.49 -5.08
CA LYS A 78 -17.45 -0.72 -4.63
C LYS A 78 -18.07 0.50 -3.94
N TYR A 79 -17.25 1.50 -3.61
CA TYR A 79 -17.63 2.68 -2.83
C TYR A 79 -17.27 3.96 -3.61
N SER A 80 -17.58 3.98 -4.91
CA SER A 80 -17.28 5.13 -5.78
C SER A 80 -17.91 6.41 -5.23
N GLY A 81 -17.11 7.48 -5.12
CA GLY A 81 -17.52 8.76 -4.55
C GLY A 81 -17.58 8.83 -3.02
N ASP A 82 -17.55 7.70 -2.30
CA ASP A 82 -17.54 7.67 -0.84
C ASP A 82 -16.11 7.81 -0.31
N LEU A 83 -15.65 9.07 -0.23
CA LEU A 83 -14.31 9.41 0.23
C LEU A 83 -14.01 8.90 1.65
N VAL A 84 -15.00 8.92 2.55
CA VAL A 84 -14.82 8.51 3.95
C VAL A 84 -14.57 7.01 4.02
N ARG A 85 -15.39 6.22 3.31
CA ARG A 85 -15.25 4.77 3.27
C ARG A 85 -13.97 4.33 2.58
N VAL A 86 -13.63 4.93 1.45
CA VAL A 86 -12.37 4.63 0.74
C VAL A 86 -11.15 5.00 1.59
N THR A 87 -11.18 6.13 2.30
CA THR A 87 -10.11 6.53 3.22
C THR A 87 -9.95 5.53 4.38
N GLN A 88 -11.07 5.05 4.94
CA GLN A 88 -11.05 4.02 5.98
C GLN A 88 -10.41 2.72 5.48
N ILE A 89 -10.71 2.30 4.24
CA ILE A 89 -10.15 1.07 3.65
C ILE A 89 -8.63 1.19 3.47
N ILE A 90 -8.16 2.35 3.00
CA ILE A 90 -6.74 2.57 2.69
C ILE A 90 -5.91 2.75 3.96
N ASN A 91 -6.37 3.57 4.90
CA ASN A 91 -5.58 3.93 6.08
C ASN A 91 -5.93 3.17 7.36
N GLY A 92 -7.07 2.49 7.41
CA GLY A 92 -7.63 1.98 8.66
C GLY A 92 -8.17 3.07 9.60
N GLY A 93 -8.34 4.31 9.11
CA GLY A 93 -8.82 5.46 9.86
C GLY A 93 -9.05 6.67 8.94
N GLN A 94 -9.36 7.83 9.51
CA GLN A 94 -9.65 9.07 8.76
C GLN A 94 -8.49 10.06 8.72
N ASN A 95 -7.26 9.58 8.93
CA ASN A 95 -6.07 10.42 8.95
C ASN A 95 -5.87 11.14 7.60
N GLY A 96 -5.79 12.46 7.65
CA GLY A 96 -5.62 13.33 6.48
C GLY A 96 -6.85 13.45 5.59
N ILE A 97 -8.07 13.19 6.09
CA ILE A 97 -9.30 13.23 5.27
C ILE A 97 -9.54 14.59 4.58
N GLY A 98 -9.09 15.70 5.19
CA GLY A 98 -9.16 17.05 4.59
C GLY A 98 -8.35 17.15 3.29
N ASP A 99 -7.05 16.86 3.32
CA ASP A 99 -6.17 16.86 2.14
C ASP A 99 -6.67 15.86 1.07
N ARG A 100 -7.15 14.69 1.50
CA ARG A 100 -7.75 13.70 0.57
C ARG A 100 -8.97 14.26 -0.14
N ARG A 101 -9.83 15.02 0.56
CA ARG A 101 -11.01 15.66 -0.02
C ARG A 101 -10.63 16.69 -1.06
N GLU A 102 -9.69 17.57 -0.73
CA GLU A 102 -9.22 18.60 -1.66
C GLU A 102 -8.71 17.99 -2.97
N ARG A 103 -7.84 16.97 -2.87
CA ARG A 103 -7.30 16.27 -4.04
C ARG A 103 -8.38 15.52 -4.82
N PHE A 104 -9.32 14.89 -4.13
CA PHE A 104 -10.41 14.15 -4.76
C PHE A 104 -11.33 15.08 -5.56
N GLU A 105 -11.77 16.20 -4.96
CA GLU A 105 -12.63 17.15 -5.66
C GLU A 105 -11.92 17.82 -6.84
N LYS A 106 -10.63 18.17 -6.69
CA LYS A 106 -9.82 18.69 -7.81
C LYS A 106 -9.68 17.68 -8.96
N ALA A 107 -9.47 16.39 -8.63
CA ALA A 107 -9.38 15.35 -9.65
C ALA A 107 -10.74 15.10 -10.32
N LYS A 108 -11.83 15.14 -9.54
CA LYS A 108 -13.18 15.00 -10.04
C LYS A 108 -13.52 16.13 -11.01
N SER A 109 -13.24 17.38 -10.67
CA SER A 109 -13.60 18.55 -11.50
C SER A 109 -12.97 18.60 -12.90
N VAL A 110 -12.02 17.71 -13.22
CA VAL A 110 -11.37 17.63 -14.54
C VAL A 110 -11.65 16.32 -15.28
N LEU A 111 -12.29 15.35 -14.63
CA LEU A 111 -12.59 14.02 -15.19
C LEU A 111 -14.09 13.77 -15.39
N VAL A 112 -14.96 14.63 -14.85
CA VAL A 112 -16.41 14.65 -15.07
C VAL A 112 -16.88 15.99 -15.63
#